data_AF-A0A9E4N145-F1
#
_entry.id   AF-A0A9E4N145-F1
#
_cell.length_a   1.000
_cell.length_b   1.000
_cell.length_c   1.000
_cell.angle_alpha   90.00
_cell.angle_beta   90.00
_cell.angle_gamma   90.00
#
_symmetry.space_group_name_H-M   'P 1'
#
loop_
_entity.id
_entity.type
_entity.pdbx_description
1 polymer ?
#
loop_
_entity_poly.entity_id
_entity_poly.type
_entity_poly.pdbx_seq_one_letter_code
_entity_poly.pdbx_strand_id
1 'polypeptide(L)'
;MKTNEVEALTKSIEHLAARKSALNPPIWIELVKGIWEIGSANEPVVRIDSESGEVYSDTQCLSPVDALSVARTYAVSNNLSWKPGFTLSVELGCWNVGACQSQLGGQLNIYVSHEGEVIKHRVNPK
;
A
#
# COMPACT_ATOMS: atom_id res chain seq x y z
N MET A 1 -5.24 -25.66 5.83
CA MET A 1 -3.85 -25.93 5.38
C MET A 1 -3.25 -24.57 5.09
N LYS A 2 -2.08 -24.22 5.66
CA LYS A 2 -1.49 -22.90 5.42
C LYS A 2 -1.10 -22.79 3.96
N THR A 3 -1.42 -21.67 3.33
CA THR A 3 -1.07 -21.41 1.94
C THR A 3 0.44 -21.24 1.82
N ASN A 4 1.07 -22.04 0.96
CA ASN A 4 2.51 -21.95 0.66
C ASN A 4 2.77 -21.01 -0.54
N GLU A 5 4.04 -20.78 -0.86
CA GLU A 5 4.48 -19.85 -1.91
C GLU A 5 3.98 -20.23 -3.31
N VAL A 6 3.87 -21.54 -3.60
CA VAL A 6 3.39 -22.05 -4.89
C VAL A 6 1.88 -21.79 -5.02
N GLU A 7 1.11 -22.13 -3.99
CA GLU A 7 -0.33 -21.89 -3.95
C GLU A 7 -0.65 -20.38 -4.01
N ALA A 8 0.14 -19.55 -3.34
CA ALA A 8 -0.01 -18.10 -3.38
C ALA A 8 0.27 -17.54 -4.78
N LEU A 9 1.34 -18.01 -5.45
CA LEU A 9 1.63 -17.63 -6.83
C LEU A 9 0.50 -18.08 -7.78
N THR A 10 0.01 -19.31 -7.68
CA THR A 10 -1.10 -19.81 -8.49
C THR A 10 -2.35 -18.94 -8.34
N LYS A 11 -2.76 -18.65 -7.10
CA LYS A 11 -3.90 -17.78 -6.82
C LYS A 11 -3.71 -16.36 -7.35
N SER A 12 -2.49 -15.82 -7.29
CA SER A 12 -2.21 -14.48 -7.83
C SER A 12 -2.39 -14.41 -9.35
N ILE A 13 -1.96 -15.45 -10.08
CA ILE A 13 -2.11 -15.55 -11.54
C ILE A 13 -3.60 -15.65 -11.90
N GLU A 14 -4.35 -16.49 -11.20
CA GLU A 14 -5.80 -16.63 -11.39
C GLU A 14 -6.55 -15.30 -11.15
N HIS A 15 -6.18 -14.60 -10.07
CA HIS A 15 -6.76 -13.31 -9.69
C HIS A 15 -6.52 -12.20 -10.72
N LEU A 16 -5.32 -12.16 -11.32
CA LEU A 16 -4.96 -11.18 -12.35
C LEU A 16 -5.59 -11.53 -13.70
N ALA A 17 -5.62 -12.82 -14.06
CA ALA A 17 -6.25 -13.29 -15.29
C ALA A 17 -7.74 -12.91 -15.35
N ALA A 18 -8.45 -13.03 -14.23
CA ALA A 18 -9.85 -12.59 -14.10
C ALA A 18 -10.05 -11.07 -14.38
N ARG A 19 -8.99 -10.26 -14.24
CA ARG A 19 -8.97 -8.82 -14.51
C ARG A 19 -8.30 -8.44 -15.83
N LYS A 20 -8.01 -9.42 -16.70
CA LYS A 20 -7.26 -9.22 -17.96
C LYS A 20 -5.88 -8.60 -17.73
N SER A 21 -5.25 -8.92 -16.61
CA SER A 21 -3.88 -8.53 -16.26
C SER A 21 -3.03 -9.80 -16.07
N ALA A 22 -1.72 -9.65 -15.99
CA ALA A 22 -0.77 -10.74 -15.79
C ALA A 22 0.46 -10.25 -15.02
N LEU A 23 1.16 -11.16 -14.34
CA LEU A 23 2.47 -10.87 -13.76
C LEU A 23 3.52 -10.86 -14.87
N ASN A 24 4.27 -9.76 -14.98
CA ASN A 24 5.42 -9.67 -15.86
C ASN A 24 6.74 -9.90 -15.10
N PRO A 25 7.71 -10.64 -15.64
CA PRO A 25 9.03 -10.72 -15.02
C PRO A 25 9.75 -9.35 -14.95
N PRO A 26 10.54 -9.07 -13.89
CA PRO A 26 10.85 -9.96 -12.78
C PRO A 26 9.72 -10.03 -11.74
N ILE A 27 9.38 -11.27 -11.36
CA ILE A 27 8.37 -11.56 -10.34
C ILE A 27 9.09 -11.72 -8.99
N TRP A 28 8.52 -11.13 -7.95
CA TRP A 28 8.96 -11.31 -6.57
C TRP A 28 7.80 -11.85 -5.73
N ILE A 29 8.15 -12.64 -4.72
CA ILE A 29 7.22 -13.28 -3.78
C ILE A 29 7.81 -13.11 -2.39
N GLU A 30 7.07 -12.50 -1.47
CA GLU A 30 7.51 -12.26 -0.11
C GLU A 30 6.39 -12.58 0.89
N LEU A 31 6.74 -13.10 2.07
CA LEU A 31 5.81 -13.28 3.19
C LEU A 31 6.03 -12.17 4.22
N VAL A 32 5.09 -11.23 4.29
CA VAL A 32 5.16 -10.10 5.21
C VAL A 32 4.00 -10.20 6.20
N LYS A 33 4.32 -10.40 7.49
CA LYS A 33 3.34 -10.41 8.60
C LYS A 33 2.12 -11.34 8.36
N GLY A 34 2.37 -12.53 7.81
CA GLY A 34 1.30 -13.50 7.54
C GLY A 34 0.54 -13.26 6.23
N ILE A 35 1.04 -12.37 5.37
CA ILE A 35 0.45 -12.07 4.06
C ILE A 35 1.50 -12.34 2.99
N TRP A 36 1.14 -13.16 2.02
CA TRP A 36 1.89 -13.32 0.79
C TRP A 36 1.67 -12.10 -0.08
N GLU A 37 2.76 -11.42 -0.42
CA GLU A 37 2.79 -10.33 -1.40
C GLU A 37 3.47 -10.85 -2.67
N ILE A 38 2.74 -10.83 -3.79
CA ILE A 38 3.22 -11.26 -5.10
C ILE A 38 3.10 -10.08 -6.05
N GLY A 39 4.21 -9.68 -6.64
CA GLY A 39 4.24 -8.54 -7.53
C GLY A 39 5.26 -8.68 -8.65
N SER A 40 5.18 -7.70 -9.54
CA SER A 40 6.08 -7.49 -10.66
C SER A 40 6.61 -6.06 -10.58
N ALA A 41 7.79 -5.80 -11.13
CA ALA A 41 8.38 -4.47 -11.09
C ALA A 41 7.44 -3.44 -11.75
N ASN A 42 7.01 -2.43 -10.97
CA ASN A 42 6.07 -1.37 -11.36
C ASN A 42 4.60 -1.79 -11.56
N GLU A 43 4.21 -2.98 -11.11
CA GLU A 43 2.83 -3.48 -11.20
C GLU A 43 2.15 -3.60 -9.82
N PRO A 44 0.80 -3.63 -9.78
CA PRO A 44 0.06 -3.85 -8.54
C PRO A 44 0.45 -5.18 -7.87
N VAL A 45 0.55 -5.15 -6.54
CA VAL A 45 0.89 -6.30 -5.70
C VAL A 45 -0.38 -7.05 -5.34
N VAL A 46 -0.46 -8.34 -5.68
CA VAL A 46 -1.51 -9.23 -5.21
C VAL A 46 -1.18 -9.67 -3.80
N ARG A 47 -2.14 -9.53 -2.88
CA ARG A 47 -1.97 -9.88 -1.47
C ARG A 47 -2.88 -11.04 -1.09
N ILE A 48 -2.33 -12.04 -0.41
CA ILE A 48 -3.04 -13.27 -0.04
C ILE A 48 -2.76 -13.58 1.42
N ASP A 49 -3.80 -13.78 2.22
CA ASP A 49 -3.68 -14.20 3.61
C ASP A 49 -3.06 -15.62 3.67
N SER A 50 -2.00 -15.81 4.47
CA SER A 50 -1.29 -17.10 4.53
C SER A 50 -2.03 -18.19 5.30
N GLU A 51 -3.01 -17.83 6.13
CA GLU A 51 -3.79 -18.77 6.94
C GLU A 51 -5.09 -19.20 6.24
N SER A 52 -5.86 -18.23 5.73
CA SER A 52 -7.12 -18.47 5.02
C SER A 52 -6.91 -18.75 3.54
N GLY A 53 -5.82 -18.23 2.96
CA GLY A 53 -5.59 -18.27 1.53
C GLY A 53 -6.50 -17.33 0.74
N GLU A 54 -7.23 -16.43 1.40
CA GLU A 54 -8.08 -15.45 0.75
C GLU A 54 -7.21 -14.39 0.07
N VAL A 55 -7.54 -14.08 -1.19
CA VAL A 55 -6.93 -12.95 -1.88
C VAL A 55 -7.59 -11.69 -1.34
N TYR A 56 -6.81 -10.79 -0.78
CA TYR A 56 -7.30 -9.46 -0.46
C TYR A 56 -7.66 -8.80 -1.79
N SER A 57 -8.96 -8.67 -2.06
CA SER A 57 -9.40 -7.85 -3.18
C SER A 57 -8.98 -6.42 -2.86
N ASP A 58 -8.38 -5.73 -3.83
CA ASP A 58 -8.34 -4.27 -3.85
C ASP A 58 -9.79 -3.76 -3.91
N THR A 59 -10.53 -3.83 -2.81
CA THR A 59 -11.80 -3.14 -2.60
C THR A 59 -11.49 -1.68 -2.82
N GLN A 60 -12.00 -1.12 -3.93
CA GLN A 60 -11.92 0.28 -4.33
C GLN A 60 -10.90 1.08 -3.52
N CYS A 61 -9.61 0.86 -3.82
CA CYS A 61 -8.58 1.71 -3.26
C CYS A 61 -8.93 3.15 -3.62
N LEU A 62 -9.06 4.00 -2.60
CA LEU A 62 -9.08 5.45 -2.77
C LEU A 62 -8.06 5.86 -3.84
N SER A 63 -8.40 6.80 -4.73
CA SER A 63 -7.45 7.20 -5.76
C SER A 63 -6.20 7.82 -5.10
N PRO A 64 -5.00 7.73 -5.70
CA PRO A 64 -3.80 8.36 -5.15
C PRO A 64 -3.97 9.89 -4.99
N VAL A 65 -4.79 10.50 -5.85
CA VAL A 65 -5.11 11.94 -5.78
C VAL A 65 -5.95 12.24 -4.54
N ASP A 66 -6.98 11.44 -4.29
CA ASP A 66 -7.85 11.61 -3.13
C ASP A 66 -7.11 11.30 -1.83
N ALA A 67 -6.27 10.26 -1.81
CA ALA A 67 -5.40 9.95 -0.67
C ALA A 67 -4.47 11.11 -0.32
N LEU A 68 -3.82 11.71 -1.32
CA LEU A 68 -2.96 12.89 -1.14
C LEU A 68 -3.76 14.11 -0.64
N SER A 69 -4.98 14.30 -1.17
CA SER A 69 -5.88 15.40 -0.79
C SER A 69 -6.31 15.28 0.68
N VAL A 70 -6.73 14.08 1.11
CA VAL A 70 -7.10 13.78 2.50
C VAL A 70 -5.90 14.00 3.42
N ALA A 71 -4.74 13.44 3.08
CA ALA A 71 -3.52 13.58 3.87
C ALA A 71 -3.10 15.05 4.03
N ARG A 72 -3.14 15.84 2.95
CA ARG A 72 -2.85 17.28 2.97
C ARG A 72 -3.81 18.03 3.89
N THR A 73 -5.11 17.78 3.76
CA THR A 73 -6.14 18.43 4.58
C THR A 73 -5.90 18.15 6.06
N TYR A 74 -5.66 16.88 6.41
CA TYR A 74 -5.33 16.47 7.77
C TYR A 74 -4.06 17.14 8.30
N ALA A 75 -2.99 17.20 7.50
CA ALA A 75 -1.74 17.84 7.89
C ALA A 75 -1.93 19.32 8.25
N VAL A 76 -2.68 20.06 7.44
CA VAL A 76 -3.01 21.47 7.70
C VAL A 76 -3.84 21.62 8.97
N SER A 77 -4.90 20.81 9.13
CA SER A 77 -5.77 20.87 10.32
C SER A 77 -5.06 20.53 11.63
N ASN A 78 -3.97 19.76 11.57
CA ASN A 78 -3.20 19.33 12.73
C ASN A 78 -1.85 20.08 12.87
N ASN A 79 -1.64 21.17 12.13
CA ASN A 79 -0.40 21.96 12.14
C ASN A 79 0.88 21.13 11.87
N LEU A 80 0.78 20.10 11.03
CA LEU A 80 1.91 19.27 10.63
C LEU A 80 2.65 19.91 9.46
N SER A 81 4.00 19.88 9.49
CA SER A 81 4.82 20.40 8.39
C SER A 81 4.59 19.59 7.11
N TRP A 82 4.05 20.24 6.08
CA TRP A 82 3.75 19.65 4.78
C TRP A 82 4.56 20.36 3.68
N LYS A 83 5.71 19.80 3.29
CA LYS A 83 6.59 20.37 2.25
C LYS A 83 6.62 19.51 1.00
N PRO A 84 6.89 20.10 -0.18
CA PRO A 84 7.06 19.35 -1.43
C PRO A 84 8.16 18.28 -1.31
N GLY A 85 7.84 17.06 -1.75
CA GLY A 85 8.68 15.87 -1.65
C GLY A 85 7.86 14.72 -1.06
N PHE A 86 7.18 13.98 -1.93
CA PHE A 86 6.16 13.00 -1.54
C PHE A 86 6.48 11.59 -1.99
N THR A 87 6.03 10.63 -1.19
CA THR A 87 5.96 9.21 -1.57
C THR A 87 4.55 8.73 -1.34
N LEU A 88 3.98 8.00 -2.31
CA LEU A 88 2.71 7.33 -2.14
C LEU A 88 2.94 5.82 -2.30
N SER A 89 2.60 5.06 -1.28
CA SER A 89 2.65 3.60 -1.33
C SER A 89 1.35 3.02 -0.80
N VAL A 90 0.87 1.96 -1.44
CA VAL A 90 -0.30 1.21 -1.00
C VAL A 90 0.17 0.14 -0.01
N GLU A 91 -0.29 0.23 1.22
CA GLU A 91 -0.17 -0.81 2.24
C GLU A 91 -1.50 -1.56 2.38
N LEU A 92 -1.50 -2.67 3.11
CA LEU A 92 -2.75 -3.39 3.40
C LEU A 92 -3.74 -2.48 4.13
N GLY A 93 -4.86 -2.18 3.47
CA GLY A 93 -5.96 -1.41 4.05
C GLY A 93 -5.76 0.11 4.03
N CYS A 94 -4.65 0.63 3.49
CA CYS A 94 -4.44 2.07 3.45
C CYS A 94 -3.41 2.53 2.42
N TRP A 95 -3.48 3.82 2.09
CA TRP A 95 -2.38 4.59 1.53
C TRP A 95 -1.47 5.09 2.64
N ASN A 96 -0.16 4.88 2.48
CA ASN A 96 0.86 5.59 3.20
C ASN A 96 1.34 6.78 2.36
N VAL A 97 0.99 7.98 2.81
CA VAL A 97 1.36 9.25 2.17
C VAL A 97 2.51 9.87 2.95
N GLY A 98 3.72 9.71 2.40
CA GLY A 98 4.94 10.30 2.93
C GLY A 98 5.13 11.73 2.42
N ALA A 99 5.51 12.63 3.31
CA ALA A 99 5.89 14.00 3.01
C ALA A 99 7.19 14.37 3.74
N CYS A 100 8.06 15.11 3.05
CA CYS A 100 9.27 15.65 3.65
C CYS A 100 8.93 16.76 4.66
N GLN A 101 9.56 16.74 5.85
CA GLN A 101 9.34 17.78 6.86
C GLN A 101 10.35 18.93 6.75
N SER A 102 11.57 18.68 6.29
CA SER A 102 12.58 19.72 6.11
C SER A 102 13.61 19.33 5.04
N GLN A 103 14.24 20.35 4.43
CA GLN A 103 15.31 20.15 3.45
C GLN A 103 16.48 19.32 4.02
N LEU A 104 16.67 19.36 5.34
CA LEU A 104 17.76 18.65 5.99
C LEU A 104 17.33 17.27 6.50
N GLY A 105 16.05 16.90 6.51
CA GLY A 105 15.58 15.56 6.93
C GLY A 105 14.36 15.58 7.84
N GLY A 106 13.83 14.39 8.12
CA GLY A 106 12.58 14.17 8.85
C GLY A 106 11.42 13.86 7.90
N GLN A 107 10.60 12.88 8.26
CA GLN A 107 9.54 12.35 7.41
C GLN A 107 8.22 12.30 8.17
N LEU A 108 7.17 12.86 7.55
CA LEU A 108 5.80 12.68 7.95
C LEU A 108 5.20 11.58 7.10
N ASN A 109 4.59 10.58 7.73
CA ASN A 109 3.78 9.59 7.04
C ASN A 109 2.35 9.68 7.56
N ILE A 110 1.38 9.89 6.70
CA ILE A 110 -0.05 9.89 7.02
C ILE A 110 -0.67 8.66 6.37
N TYR A 111 -1.37 7.85 7.17
CA TYR A 111 -2.00 6.62 6.72
C TYR A 111 -3.49 6.88 6.51
N VAL A 112 -3.93 6.83 5.25
CA VAL A 112 -5.31 7.09 4.82
C VAL A 112 -5.95 5.77 4.41
N SER A 113 -7.03 5.35 5.03
CA SER A 113 -7.75 4.13 4.67
C SER A 113 -8.23 4.15 3.22
N HIS A 114 -8.55 3.00 2.65
CA HIS A 114 -9.12 2.93 1.30
C HIS A 114 -10.50 3.58 1.19
N GLU A 115 -11.16 3.84 2.32
CA GLU A 115 -12.42 4.55 2.45
C GLU A 115 -12.27 6.07 2.61
N GLY A 116 -11.04 6.59 2.72
CA GLY A 116 -10.78 8.03 2.82
C GLY A 116 -10.63 8.59 4.23
N GLU A 117 -10.46 7.74 5.24
CA GLU A 117 -10.29 8.18 6.62
C GLU A 117 -8.82 8.17 7.05
N VAL A 118 -8.38 9.16 7.83
CA VAL A 118 -7.02 9.11 8.40
C VAL A 118 -6.98 8.18 9.60
N ILE A 119 -6.28 7.05 9.46
CA ILE A 119 -6.15 6.03 10.51
C ILE A 119 -5.13 6.45 11.56
N LYS A 120 -3.99 6.99 11.11
CA LYS A 120 -2.87 7.41 11.96
C LYS A 120 -1.90 8.29 11.19
N HIS A 121 -1.00 8.97 11.92
CA HIS A 121 0.18 9.58 11.34
C HIS A 121 1.44 9.22 12.16
N ARG A 122 2.60 9.28 11.51
CA ARG A 122 3.91 9.11 12.16
C ARG A 122 4.82 10.25 11.74
N VAL A 123 5.39 10.93 12.72
CA VAL A 123 6.46 11.91 12.51
C VAL A 123 7.77 11.25 12.94
N ASN A 124 8.72 11.18 12.02
CA ASN A 124 10.10 10.84 12.35
C ASN A 124 10.90 12.16 12.42
N PRO A 125 11.08 12.74 13.62
CA PRO A 125 11.89 13.94 13.77
C PRO A 125 13.35 13.60 13.48
N LYS A 126 14.06 14.56 12.90
CA LYS A 126 15.48 14.41 12.58
C LYS A 126 16.35 14.54 13.83
#